data_AF-A0A847EN23-F1
#
_entry.id   AF-A0A847EN23-F1
#
_cell.length_a   1.000
_cell.length_b   1.000
_cell.length_c   1.000
_cell.angle_alpha   90.00
_cell.angle_beta   90.00
_cell.angle_gamma   90.00
#
_symmetry.space_group_name_H-M   'P 1'
#
loop_
_entity.id
_entity.type
_entity.pdbx_description
1 polymer ?
#
loop_
_entity_poly.entity_id
_entity_poly.type
_entity_poly.pdbx_seq_one_letter_code
_entity_poly.pdbx_strand_id
1 'polypeptide(L)' 'MNKVLDALRGGLVVSCQAYPGEPMLDPNTMAQVAQAVVAGGAVGVRGKGLDDLRAMRPVVDVPI' A
#
# COMPACT_ATOMS: atom_id res chain seq x y z
N MET A 1 -13.20 -20.32 3.33
CA MET A 1 -12.30 -19.29 3.89
C MET A 1 -12.00 -18.27 2.82
N ASN A 2 -11.91 -16.97 3.14
CA ASN A 2 -11.69 -15.93 2.14
C ASN A 2 -10.18 -15.80 1.86
N LYS A 3 -9.76 -16.04 0.61
CA LYS A 3 -8.34 -16.06 0.19
C LYS A 3 -7.59 -14.78 0.57
N VAL A 4 -8.22 -13.61 0.50
CA VAL A 4 -7.59 -12.33 0.87
C VAL A 4 -7.37 -12.27 2.38
N LEU A 5 -8.37 -12.63 3.18
CA LEU A 5 -8.25 -12.62 4.64
C LEU A 5 -7.21 -13.62 5.15
N ASP A 6 -7.05 -14.75 4.45
CA ASP A 6 -6.02 -15.73 4.78
C ASP A 6 -4.61 -15.21 4.48
N ALA A 7 -4.42 -14.47 3.39
CA ALA A 7 -3.13 -13.85 3.06
C ALA A 7 -2.72 -12.74 4.05
N LEU A 8 -3.69 -12.07 4.67
CA LEU A 8 -3.44 -11.00 5.66
C LEU A 8 -3.25 -11.52 7.10
N ARG A 9 -3.62 -12.77 7.37
CA ARG A 9 -3.71 -13.30 8.74
C ARG A 9 -2.34 -13.33 9.42
N GLY A 10 -2.23 -12.63 10.55
CA GLY A 10 -1.02 -12.62 11.38
C GLY A 10 0.15 -11.80 10.82
N GLY A 11 -0.04 -11.10 9.69
CA GLY A 11 0.96 -10.22 9.12
C GLY A 11 0.68 -8.73 9.38
N LEU A 12 1.62 -7.89 8.96
CA LEU A 12 1.52 -6.42 9.05
C LEU A 12 0.86 -5.85 7.79
N VAL A 13 -0.19 -5.05 7.97
CA VAL A 13 -0.76 -4.19 6.94
C VAL A 13 -0.30 -2.76 7.19
N VAL A 14 0.35 -2.14 6.21
CA VAL A 14 0.84 -0.77 6.36
C VAL A 14 -0.06 0.21 5.62
N SER A 15 -0.42 1.29 6.31
CA SER A 15 -1.17 2.39 5.73
C SER A 15 -0.23 3.37 5.02
N CYS A 16 -0.24 3.37 3.69
CA CYS A 16 0.56 4.26 2.84
C CYS A 16 -0.34 5.37 2.30
N GLN A 17 -0.45 6.47 3.03
CA GLN A 17 -1.37 7.57 2.71
C GLN A 17 -0.70 8.90 3.02
N ALA A 18 -1.02 9.91 2.22
CA ALA A 18 -0.72 11.31 2.50
C ALA A 18 -1.96 12.21 2.28
N TYR A 19 -2.02 13.34 2.98
CA TYR A 19 -3.14 14.28 2.99
C TYR A 19 -2.75 15.69 2.51
N PRO A 20 -3.72 16.55 2.13
CA PRO A 20 -3.44 17.95 1.77
C PRO A 20 -2.57 18.67 2.81
N GLY A 21 -1.45 19.22 2.35
CA GLY A 21 -0.46 19.91 3.19
C GLY A 21 0.68 19.01 3.67
N GLU A 22 0.59 17.69 3.47
CA GLU A 22 1.69 16.78 3.78
C GLU A 22 2.69 16.73 2.62
N PRO A 23 3.99 16.71 2.90
CA PRO A 23 5.04 16.82 1.88
C PRO A 23 5.09 15.62 0.93
N MET A 24 4.53 14.48 1.33
CA MET A 24 4.50 13.26 0.52
C MET A 24 3.19 13.09 -0.26
N LEU A 25 2.33 14.12 -0.35
CA LEU A 25 1.11 14.06 -1.16
C LEU A 25 1.43 14.05 -2.66
N ASP A 26 1.88 12.89 -3.14
CA ASP A 26 2.22 12.59 -4.51
C ASP A 26 2.04 11.07 -4.76
N PRO A 27 1.26 10.67 -5.78
CA PRO A 27 0.98 9.25 -6.05
C PRO A 27 2.24 8.41 -6.30
N ASN A 28 3.28 8.97 -6.93
CA ASN A 28 4.53 8.23 -7.17
C ASN A 28 5.27 7.99 -5.86
N THR A 29 5.31 8.98 -4.98
CA THR A 29 5.87 8.87 -3.63
C THR A 29 5.12 7.82 -2.81
N MET A 30 3.79 7.81 -2.85
CA MET A 30 3.00 6.77 -2.16
C MET A 30 3.21 5.37 -2.74
N ALA A 31 3.42 5.25 -4.05
CA ALA A 31 3.80 3.99 -4.67
C ALA A 31 5.21 3.51 -4.23
N GLN A 32 6.18 4.41 -4.09
CA GLN A 32 7.51 4.10 -3.56
C GLN A 32 7.44 3.64 -2.09
N VAL A 33 6.64 4.32 -1.26
CA VAL A 33 6.41 3.90 0.13
C VAL A 33 5.76 2.51 0.17
N ALA A 34 4.73 2.26 -0.64
CA ALA A 34 4.08 0.96 -0.75
C ALA A 34 5.08 -0.15 -1.15
N GLN A 35 5.94 0.11 -2.14
CA GLN A 35 7.00 -0.82 -2.53
C GLN A 35 7.99 -1.08 -1.39
N ALA A 36 8.39 -0.03 -0.67
CA ALA A 36 9.34 -0.15 0.44
C ALA A 36 8.79 -0.98 1.59
N VAL A 37 7.52 -0.79 1.97
CA VAL A 37 6.91 -1.55 3.08
C VAL A 37 6.69 -3.01 2.71
N VAL A 38 6.37 -3.31 1.45
CA VAL A 38 6.29 -4.69 0.95
C VAL A 38 7.66 -5.35 0.94
N ALA A 39 8.69 -4.66 0.47
CA ALA A 39 10.08 -5.14 0.58
C ALA A 39 10.51 -5.36 2.04
N GLY A 40 9.96 -4.60 2.98
CA GLY A 40 10.14 -4.76 4.42
C GLY A 40 9.31 -5.88 5.07
N GLY A 41 8.47 -6.59 4.31
CA GLY A 41 7.70 -7.74 4.80
C GLY A 41 6.24 -7.44 5.16
N ALA A 42 5.69 -6.29 4.78
CA ALA A 42 4.24 -6.06 4.88
C ALA A 42 3.48 -7.05 3.98
N VAL A 43 2.41 -7.65 4.52
CA VAL A 43 1.56 -8.61 3.79
C VAL A 43 0.39 -7.95 3.07
N GLY A 44 0.24 -6.64 3.25
CA GLY A 44 -0.80 -5.83 2.62
C GLY A 44 -0.52 -4.34 2.80
N VAL A 45 -1.12 -3.54 1.91
CA VAL A 45 -1.05 -2.08 1.94
C VAL A 45 -2.46 -1.53 2.05
N ARG A 46 -2.62 -0.36 2.68
CA ARG A 46 -3.84 0.45 2.59
C ARG A 46 -3.50 1.80 1.97
N GLY A 47 -3.99 2.05 0.76
CA GLY A 47 -3.87 3.34 0.08
C GLY A 47 -5.11 4.22 0.21
N LYS A 48 -5.02 5.46 -0.30
CA LYS A 48 -6.16 6.39 -0.36
C LYS A 48 -6.17 7.16 -1.68
N GLY A 49 -7.33 7.20 -2.33
CA GLY A 49 -7.51 7.90 -3.60
C GLY A 49 -7.15 7.03 -4.80
N LEU A 50 -7.84 7.28 -5.92
CA LEU A 50 -7.71 6.42 -7.11
C LEU A 50 -6.33 6.52 -7.76
N ASP A 51 -5.68 7.68 -7.69
CA ASP A 51 -4.38 7.89 -8.34
C ASP A 51 -3.27 7.15 -7.60
N ASP A 52 -3.26 7.21 -6.26
CA ASP A 52 -2.37 6.40 -5.42
C ASP A 52 -2.58 4.89 -5.68
N LEU A 53 -3.84 4.43 -5.71
CA LEU A 53 -4.15 3.02 -5.97
C LEU A 53 -3.68 2.56 -7.36
N ARG A 54 -3.85 3.41 -8.39
CA ARG A 54 -3.36 3.13 -9.75
C ARG A 54 -1.83 3.11 -9.83
N ALA A 55 -1.16 3.97 -9.08
CA ALA A 55 0.30 4.02 -9.03
C ALA A 55 0.90 2.86 -8.22
N MET A 56 0.26 2.43 -7.13
CA MET A 56 0.70 1.31 -6.29
C MET A 56 0.54 -0.06 -6.97
N ARG A 57 -0.61 -0.32 -7.61
CA ARG A 57 -0.93 -1.65 -8.17
C ARG A 57 0.13 -2.27 -9.09
N PRO A 58 0.82 -1.53 -9.98
CA PRO A 58 1.87 -2.10 -10.82
C PRO A 58 3.17 -2.40 -10.06
N VAL A 59 3.40 -1.83 -8.87
CA VAL A 59 4.67 -1.95 -8.13
C VAL A 59 4.58 -2.83 -6.87
N VAL A 60 3.38 -3.29 -6.49
CA VAL A 60 3.17 -4.26 -5.41
C VAL A 60 2.24 -5.39 -5.83
N ASP A 61 2.51 -6.60 -5.32
CA ASP A 61 1.75 -7.82 -5.60
C ASP A 61 0.80 -8.22 -4.46
N VAL A 62 0.99 -7.68 -3.26
CA VAL A 62 0.13 -7.88 -2.07
C VAL A 62 -1.28 -7.28 -2.25
N PRO A 63 -2.27 -7.64 -1.38
CA PRO A 63 -3.54 -6.95 -1.29
C PRO A 63 -3.37 -5.44 -0.98
N ILE A 64 -4.17 -4.60 -1.65
CA ILE A 64 -4.25 -3.14 -1.47
C ILE A 64 -5.67 -2.77 -1.02
#